data_AF-A0A3Q7TMF0-F1
#
_entry.id   AF-A0A3Q7TMF0-F1
#
_cell.length_a   1.000
_cell.length_b   1.000
_cell.length_c   1.000
_cell.angle_alpha   90.00
_cell.angle_beta   90.00
_cell.angle_gamma   90.00
#
_symmetry.space_group_name_H-M   'P 1'
#
loop_
_entity.id
_entity.type
_entity.pdbx_description
1 polymer ?
#
loop_
_entity_poly.entity_id
_entity_poly.type
_entity_poly.pdbx_seq_one_letter_code
_entity_poly.pdbx_strand_id
1 'polypeptide(L)'
;MSGPFQFLKHSDPGRLATGQSKGLHKAKPSKVDHLSAHRSQKNSPVASFDTHVVVPTKNPTMYKRAADPVRPDLTGLLVKNKNLLAELRNLQNKLFRKETSLQEMKSELESYKENNVQQSFEIMSLKDSIKDLEELIASLTRIKYLKNTNIQNLERGNWDLTERIIELENRLRVHLFEKEKAERKASLLKKNLAGTDGCTPYMNMKGQEDPLDSFLMKDKSEAILTKNFERDIFYSEGPKDGQKIWDKCQQDSTHKEKQKYELDRPPYSFSWETKTAQSHYQKFISQLATLLSNSIVPIPATEEAVKERIREIGANERSWKSRMEGLQQKILRLTKRMEQLQRHSEEATEESSQMQERCREQKRPLKCLEGKIALNDIFQGRLDLDRNKENSGTKNLWIDEHGKIFRQLEKDNEQQTLLDIQQNLQIATTQRLEDKIQKLQKQLSDLKLSNKSMKTQLTRVNVLKDKTIEKLRQSLTQVEAMEGKAVTKAENLKTTLDSAKQEARGDKEKVHQMLNAVTPELCTAKNTLDKVPGQQEVCFVRYYIKGL
;
A
#
# COMPACT_ATOMS: atom_id res chain seq x y z
N MET A 1 -9.62 -49.10 8.86
CA MET A 1 -9.30 -50.43 8.30
C MET A 1 -8.40 -50.23 7.10
N SER A 2 -7.28 -50.93 7.09
CA SER A 2 -6.22 -50.85 6.08
C SER A 2 -6.64 -51.46 4.75
N GLY A 3 -6.22 -50.83 3.65
CA GLY A 3 -6.32 -51.33 2.29
C GLY A 3 -5.46 -50.46 1.34
N PRO A 4 -4.31 -50.97 0.83
CA PRO A 4 -3.33 -50.21 0.05
C PRO A 4 -3.47 -50.49 -1.45
N PHE A 5 -3.15 -49.58 -2.37
CA PHE A 5 -2.71 -49.86 -3.77
C PHE A 5 -2.23 -48.54 -4.41
N GLN A 6 -0.91 -48.30 -4.46
CA GLN A 6 0.01 -48.49 -5.61
C GLN A 6 0.20 -47.22 -6.47
N PHE A 7 1.38 -46.61 -6.31
CA PHE A 7 1.92 -45.58 -7.20
C PHE A 7 2.56 -46.23 -8.42
N LEU A 8 2.07 -45.90 -9.61
CA LEU A 8 2.71 -46.24 -10.88
C LEU A 8 3.85 -45.25 -11.14
N LYS A 9 5.10 -45.69 -11.01
CA LYS A 9 6.28 -45.03 -11.57
C LYS A 9 6.71 -45.81 -12.81
N HIS A 10 6.74 -45.14 -13.96
CA HIS A 10 7.58 -45.57 -15.07
C HIS A 10 8.47 -44.40 -15.48
N SER A 11 9.76 -44.58 -15.21
CA SER A 11 10.85 -44.03 -16.00
C SER A 11 11.63 -45.25 -16.45
N ASP A 12 11.87 -45.40 -17.75
CA ASP A 12 13.18 -45.85 -18.22
C ASP A 12 13.39 -45.56 -19.73
N PRO A 13 14.66 -45.53 -20.18
CA PRO A 13 15.14 -44.75 -21.31
C PRO A 13 15.44 -45.61 -22.55
N GLY A 14 15.42 -44.99 -23.74
CA GLY A 14 15.73 -45.64 -25.00
C GLY A 14 16.67 -44.79 -25.87
N ARG A 15 17.73 -45.42 -26.35
CA ARG A 15 18.96 -44.87 -26.91
C ARG A 15 18.98 -44.98 -28.45
N LEU A 16 19.54 -43.96 -29.10
CA LEU A 16 20.18 -43.91 -30.44
C LEU A 16 19.45 -44.38 -31.70
N ALA A 17 19.35 -43.45 -32.68
CA ALA A 17 19.56 -43.76 -34.09
C ALA A 17 20.25 -42.57 -34.81
N THR A 18 21.43 -42.87 -35.35
CA THR A 18 22.27 -42.10 -36.28
C THR A 18 21.67 -42.08 -37.70
N GLY A 19 21.86 -41.00 -38.47
CA GLY A 19 21.65 -41.06 -39.93
C GLY A 19 21.45 -39.75 -40.71
N GLN A 20 22.53 -38.98 -40.89
CA GLN A 20 22.93 -38.16 -42.06
C GLN A 20 21.94 -37.55 -43.09
N SER A 21 22.08 -36.21 -43.22
CA SER A 21 22.31 -35.41 -44.46
C SER A 21 21.19 -35.12 -45.47
N LYS A 22 20.88 -33.82 -45.69
CA LYS A 22 21.29 -33.00 -46.86
C LYS A 22 20.63 -31.60 -46.88
N GLY A 23 21.42 -30.58 -47.24
CA GLY A 23 21.02 -29.37 -47.99
C GLY A 23 20.29 -28.24 -47.23
N LEU A 24 20.98 -27.24 -46.66
CA LEU A 24 21.43 -25.98 -47.28
C LEU A 24 20.30 -24.96 -47.59
N HIS A 25 20.16 -23.93 -46.75
CA HIS A 25 20.00 -22.55 -47.20
C HIS A 25 20.60 -21.59 -46.17
N LYS A 26 21.51 -20.75 -46.67
CA LYS A 26 22.39 -19.84 -45.94
C LYS A 26 21.84 -18.42 -46.13
N ALA A 27 21.46 -17.74 -45.05
CA ALA A 27 21.28 -16.29 -45.04
C ALA A 27 21.73 -15.72 -43.68
N LYS A 28 22.56 -14.69 -43.76
CA LYS A 28 23.34 -14.03 -42.68
C LYS A 28 22.43 -13.25 -41.71
N PRO A 29 22.87 -12.98 -40.47
CA PRO A 29 22.56 -11.72 -39.80
C PRO A 29 23.77 -10.77 -39.82
N SER A 30 23.45 -9.49 -40.03
CA SER A 30 24.38 -8.37 -40.15
C SER A 30 25.07 -8.03 -38.84
N LYS A 31 26.34 -7.67 -38.99
CA LYS A 31 27.23 -7.01 -38.04
C LYS A 31 26.77 -5.54 -37.84
N VAL A 32 27.21 -4.94 -36.71
CA VAL A 32 27.55 -3.50 -36.57
C VAL A 32 26.30 -2.60 -36.35
N ASP A 33 26.13 -1.78 -35.32
CA ASP A 33 27.11 -0.96 -34.58
C ASP A 33 26.64 -0.57 -33.17
N HIS A 34 27.61 -0.45 -32.27
CA HIS A 34 27.53 0.33 -31.04
C HIS A 34 27.87 1.78 -31.35
N LEU A 35 27.05 2.76 -30.94
CA LEU A 35 27.48 4.13 -30.71
C LEU A 35 26.42 4.89 -29.87
N SER A 36 26.77 5.29 -28.64
CA SER A 36 26.63 6.70 -28.23
C SER A 36 27.55 7.04 -27.05
N ALA A 37 28.45 7.96 -27.35
CA ALA A 37 29.15 8.91 -26.48
C ALA A 37 28.15 9.97 -25.94
N HIS A 38 28.38 10.87 -24.97
CA HIS A 38 29.51 11.39 -24.18
C HIS A 38 28.89 12.29 -23.08
N ARG A 39 29.45 12.32 -21.86
CA ARG A 39 29.92 13.52 -21.10
C ARG A 39 30.03 13.23 -19.60
N SER A 40 31.25 13.16 -19.09
CA SER A 40 31.72 14.17 -18.14
C SER A 40 33.24 14.09 -18.05
N GLN A 41 33.87 15.24 -18.28
CA GLN A 41 35.30 15.47 -18.34
C GLN A 41 35.66 16.33 -17.12
N LYS A 42 36.63 15.89 -16.29
CA LYS A 42 37.66 16.78 -15.70
C LYS A 42 38.66 16.02 -14.79
N ASN A 43 39.94 16.29 -15.09
CA ASN A 43 41.10 16.42 -14.19
C ASN A 43 41.91 15.16 -13.78
N SER A 44 42.97 14.86 -14.53
CA SER A 44 44.38 15.19 -14.21
C SER A 44 45.36 14.16 -14.82
N PRO A 45 46.57 14.57 -15.25
CA PRO A 45 47.50 13.68 -15.96
C PRO A 45 48.55 13.12 -15.00
N VAL A 46 48.82 11.81 -15.07
CA VAL A 46 50.06 11.24 -14.54
C VAL A 46 50.80 10.59 -15.70
N ALA A 47 51.92 11.21 -16.03
CA ALA A 47 52.89 10.78 -17.01
C ALA A 47 53.40 9.37 -16.68
N SER A 48 53.29 8.48 -17.66
CA SER A 48 54.05 7.24 -17.73
C SER A 48 55.50 7.57 -18.06
N PHE A 49 56.41 7.38 -17.11
CA PHE A 49 57.83 7.27 -17.41
C PHE A 49 58.22 5.79 -17.35
N ASP A 50 58.22 5.16 -18.52
CA ASP A 50 59.10 4.02 -18.79
C ASP A 50 60.53 4.55 -18.85
N THR A 51 61.43 4.00 -18.03
CA THR A 51 62.87 4.19 -18.21
C THR A 51 63.49 2.86 -18.56
N HIS A 52 63.68 2.65 -19.86
CA HIS A 52 64.62 1.69 -20.39
C HIS A 52 66.03 2.07 -19.93
N VAL A 53 66.62 1.26 -19.05
CA VAL A 53 68.05 1.37 -18.70
C VAL A 53 68.85 0.67 -19.80
N VAL A 54 69.43 1.47 -20.69
CA VAL A 54 70.50 1.06 -21.61
C VAL A 54 71.79 0.97 -20.80
N VAL A 55 72.40 -0.22 -20.76
CA VAL A 55 73.75 -0.45 -20.24
C VAL A 55 74.74 -0.33 -21.40
N PRO A 56 75.82 0.46 -21.26
CA PRO A 56 77.04 0.23 -22.03
C PRO A 56 78.12 -0.41 -21.16
N THR A 57 78.51 -1.60 -21.57
CA THR A 57 79.67 -2.38 -21.15
C THR A 57 80.98 -1.60 -21.38
N LYS A 58 81.76 -1.35 -20.32
CA LYS A 58 83.23 -1.18 -20.42
C LYS A 58 83.92 -1.83 -19.21
N ASN A 59 84.92 -2.65 -19.54
CA ASN A 59 85.72 -3.50 -18.66
C ASN A 59 86.66 -2.73 -17.71
N PRO A 60 87.21 -3.39 -16.66
CA PRO A 60 87.64 -2.76 -15.42
C PRO A 60 89.12 -2.38 -15.45
N THR A 61 89.43 -1.14 -15.11
CA THR A 61 90.79 -0.71 -14.78
C THR A 61 90.95 -0.68 -13.26
N MET A 62 91.94 -1.43 -12.80
CA MET A 62 92.35 -1.53 -11.41
C MET A 62 92.71 -0.16 -10.83
N TYR A 63 91.94 0.30 -9.83
CA TYR A 63 92.47 1.14 -8.78
C TYR A 63 92.36 0.42 -7.45
N LYS A 64 93.54 0.19 -6.88
CA LYS A 64 93.76 -0.47 -5.60
C LYS A 64 92.99 0.24 -4.49
N ARG A 65 92.42 -0.61 -3.63
CA ARG A 65 91.91 -0.36 -2.30
C ARG A 65 92.81 0.61 -1.50
N ALA A 66 92.36 1.85 -1.35
CA ALA A 66 92.58 2.63 -0.14
C ALA A 66 91.25 2.57 0.63
N ALA A 67 91.28 2.04 1.84
CA ALA A 67 90.12 1.95 2.71
C ALA A 67 89.75 3.36 3.18
N ASP A 68 88.73 3.93 2.55
CA ASP A 68 88.17 5.22 2.88
C ASP A 68 87.21 5.06 4.09
N PRO A 69 87.41 5.78 5.22
CA PRO A 69 86.59 5.62 6.43
C PRO A 69 85.12 6.03 6.28
N VAL A 70 84.72 6.61 5.13
CA VAL A 70 83.39 7.23 4.91
C VAL A 70 82.35 6.26 4.31
N ARG A 71 82.77 5.05 3.88
CA ARG A 71 81.88 4.03 3.29
C ARG A 71 80.87 3.31 4.23
N PRO A 72 81.15 3.11 5.54
CA PRO A 72 80.20 2.47 6.45
C PRO A 72 78.90 3.26 6.61
N ASP A 73 79.02 4.59 6.74
CA ASP A 73 77.87 5.49 6.94
C ASP A 73 76.96 5.55 5.71
N LEU A 74 77.54 5.61 4.50
CA LEU A 74 76.77 5.58 3.26
C LEU A 74 76.00 4.26 3.09
N THR A 75 76.61 3.14 3.46
CA THR A 75 75.98 1.82 3.39
C THR A 75 74.83 1.70 4.39
N GLY A 76 75.02 2.21 5.62
CA GLY A 76 73.97 2.27 6.64
C GLY A 76 72.80 3.16 6.23
N LEU A 77 73.06 4.32 5.60
CA LEU A 77 72.03 5.19 5.04
C LEU A 77 71.26 4.54 3.90
N LEU A 78 71.93 3.76 3.04
CA LEU A 78 71.29 3.04 1.94
C LEU A 78 70.35 1.94 2.44
N VAL A 79 70.74 1.20 3.50
CA VAL A 79 69.87 0.22 4.15
C VAL A 79 68.67 0.90 4.82
N LYS A 80 68.87 2.03 5.51
CA LYS A 80 67.77 2.82 6.09
C LYS A 80 66.80 3.31 5.01
N ASN A 81 67.31 3.79 3.87
CA ASN A 81 66.49 4.23 2.74
C ASN A 81 65.66 3.05 2.17
N LYS A 82 66.28 1.87 1.98
CA LYS A 82 65.55 0.65 1.56
C LYS A 82 64.46 0.24 2.55
N ASN A 83 64.73 0.32 3.85
CA ASN A 83 63.74 0.01 4.89
C ASN A 83 62.58 1.01 4.87
N LEU A 84 62.87 2.32 4.79
CA LEU A 84 61.85 3.36 4.67
C LEU A 84 61.00 3.21 3.39
N LEU A 85 61.62 2.83 2.27
CA LEU A 85 60.90 2.52 1.02
C LEU A 85 59.97 1.31 1.18
N ALA A 86 60.40 0.27 1.92
CA ALA A 86 59.56 -0.89 2.20
C ALA A 86 58.39 -0.53 3.14
N GLU A 87 58.62 0.31 4.15
CA GLU A 87 57.58 0.85 5.02
C GLU A 87 56.58 1.71 4.27
N LEU A 88 57.04 2.60 3.38
CA LEU A 88 56.17 3.37 2.49
C LEU A 88 55.28 2.48 1.62
N ARG A 89 55.85 1.44 1.00
CA ARG A 89 55.07 0.45 0.22
C ARG A 89 54.05 -0.28 1.09
N ASN A 90 54.42 -0.66 2.33
CA ASN A 90 53.51 -1.32 3.25
C ASN A 90 52.34 -0.40 3.68
N LEU A 91 52.64 0.86 3.98
CA LEU A 91 51.63 1.88 4.30
C LEU A 91 50.71 2.14 3.10
N GLN A 92 51.26 2.26 1.89
CA GLN A 92 50.49 2.39 0.66
C GLN A 92 49.56 1.19 0.42
N ASN A 93 50.05 -0.05 0.67
CA ASN A 93 49.23 -1.25 0.57
C ASN A 93 48.14 -1.33 1.67
N LYS A 94 48.41 -0.81 2.88
CA LYS A 94 47.40 -0.71 3.94
C LYS A 94 46.34 0.32 3.58
N LEU A 95 46.75 1.48 3.06
CA LEU A 95 45.84 2.53 2.59
C LEU A 95 44.95 1.99 1.48
N PHE A 96 45.54 1.34 0.46
CA PHE A 96 44.79 0.75 -0.64
C PHE A 96 43.76 -0.27 -0.15
N ARG A 97 44.11 -1.15 0.81
CA ARG A 97 43.14 -2.10 1.40
C ARG A 97 41.99 -1.39 2.12
N LYS A 98 42.27 -0.28 2.82
CA LYS A 98 41.23 0.52 3.48
C LYS A 98 40.36 1.26 2.48
N GLU A 99 40.93 1.78 1.40
CA GLU A 99 40.22 2.39 0.27
C GLU A 99 39.24 1.40 -0.37
N THR A 100 39.69 0.17 -0.68
CA THR A 100 38.83 -0.88 -1.23
C THR A 100 37.69 -1.24 -0.29
N SER A 101 37.98 -1.44 1.00
CA SER A 101 36.96 -1.74 2.01
C SER A 101 35.96 -0.60 2.17
N LEU A 102 36.41 0.66 2.11
CA LEU A 102 35.53 1.83 2.16
C LEU A 102 34.60 1.88 0.94
N GLN A 103 35.13 1.56 -0.25
CA GLN A 103 34.34 1.51 -1.48
C GLN A 103 33.29 0.40 -1.45
N GLU A 104 33.63 -0.78 -0.91
CA GLU A 104 32.68 -1.88 -0.67
C GLU A 104 31.56 -1.45 0.27
N MET A 105 31.91 -0.87 1.43
CA MET A 105 30.92 -0.36 2.40
C MET A 105 30.02 0.72 1.79
N LYS A 106 30.57 1.59 0.92
CA LYS A 106 29.80 2.61 0.21
C LYS A 106 28.79 1.99 -0.75
N SER A 107 29.18 0.93 -1.47
CA SER A 107 28.27 0.21 -2.36
C SER A 107 27.16 -0.53 -1.60
N GLU A 108 27.48 -1.11 -0.44
CA GLU A 108 26.50 -1.78 0.40
C GLU A 108 25.49 -0.78 0.98
N LEU A 109 25.97 0.38 1.44
CA LEU A 109 25.12 1.48 1.90
C LEU A 109 24.15 1.95 0.81
N GLU A 110 24.61 2.08 -0.43
CA GLU A 110 23.74 2.52 -1.53
C GLU A 110 22.69 1.46 -1.86
N SER A 111 23.05 0.18 -1.85
CA SER A 111 22.10 -0.94 -1.97
C SER A 111 21.04 -0.92 -0.86
N TYR A 112 21.43 -0.65 0.40
CA TYR A 112 20.45 -0.49 1.49
C TYR A 112 19.50 0.69 1.27
N LYS A 113 19.98 1.82 0.74
CA LYS A 113 19.11 2.96 0.42
C LYS A 113 18.13 2.62 -0.69
N GLU A 114 18.58 1.98 -1.77
CA GLU A 114 17.72 1.54 -2.87
C GLU A 114 16.64 0.58 -2.37
N ASN A 115 17.02 -0.41 -1.57
CA ASN A 115 16.08 -1.35 -0.95
C ASN A 115 15.06 -0.62 -0.06
N ASN A 116 15.50 0.36 0.73
CA ASN A 116 14.59 1.14 1.58
C ASN A 116 13.60 1.99 0.76
N VAL A 117 14.05 2.58 -0.36
CA VAL A 117 13.16 3.30 -1.29
C VAL A 117 12.15 2.36 -1.94
N GLN A 118 12.58 1.18 -2.38
CA GLN A 118 11.71 0.16 -2.96
C GLN A 118 10.65 -0.32 -1.95
N GLN A 119 11.05 -0.63 -0.71
CA GLN A 119 10.14 -0.97 0.37
C GLN A 119 9.17 0.17 0.68
N SER A 120 9.64 1.41 0.67
CA SER A 120 8.78 2.59 0.89
C SER A 120 7.71 2.73 -0.21
N PHE A 121 8.06 2.45 -1.47
CA PHE A 121 7.13 2.44 -2.59
C PHE A 121 6.07 1.33 -2.45
N GLU A 122 6.49 0.12 -2.08
CA GLU A 122 5.58 -1.00 -1.81
C GLU A 122 4.61 -0.68 -0.67
N ILE A 123 5.11 -0.10 0.42
CA ILE A 123 4.27 0.35 1.55
C ILE A 123 3.26 1.41 1.09
N MET A 124 3.66 2.35 0.23
CA MET A 124 2.74 3.36 -0.29
C MET A 124 1.63 2.73 -1.13
N SER A 125 1.99 1.82 -2.04
CA SER A 125 1.03 1.09 -2.89
C SER A 125 0.04 0.28 -2.06
N LEU A 126 0.53 -0.42 -1.02
CA LEU A 126 -0.33 -1.15 -0.09
C LEU A 126 -1.27 -0.21 0.67
N LYS A 127 -0.78 0.95 1.14
CA LYS A 127 -1.62 1.94 1.81
C LYS A 127 -2.73 2.46 0.89
N ASP A 128 -2.45 2.71 -0.38
CA ASP A 128 -3.47 3.16 -1.33
C ASP A 128 -4.50 2.05 -1.58
N SER A 129 -4.08 0.79 -1.73
CA SER A 129 -5.01 -0.34 -1.83
C SER A 129 -5.92 -0.51 -0.61
N ILE A 130 -5.41 -0.20 0.59
CA ILE A 130 -6.21 -0.22 1.83
C ILE A 130 -7.29 0.87 1.78
N LYS A 131 -6.95 2.09 1.34
CA LYS A 131 -7.94 3.17 1.20
C LYS A 131 -9.04 2.81 0.21
N ASP A 132 -8.69 2.22 -0.93
CA ASP A 132 -9.67 1.78 -1.94
C ASP A 132 -10.62 0.71 -1.35
N LEU A 133 -10.08 -0.21 -0.55
CA LEU A 133 -10.89 -1.22 0.15
C LEU A 133 -11.80 -0.60 1.22
N GLU A 134 -11.32 0.39 1.97
CA GLU A 134 -12.12 1.13 2.95
C GLU A 134 -13.29 1.87 2.28
N GLU A 135 -13.06 2.50 1.12
CA GLU A 135 -14.12 3.15 0.33
C GLU A 135 -15.15 2.13 -0.18
N LEU A 136 -14.69 0.96 -0.63
CA LEU A 136 -15.58 -0.12 -1.06
C LEU A 136 -16.44 -0.64 0.11
N ILE A 137 -15.85 -0.80 1.29
CA ILE A 137 -16.58 -1.20 2.52
C ILE A 137 -17.63 -0.13 2.88
N ALA A 138 -17.27 1.15 2.84
CA ALA A 138 -18.21 2.24 3.12
C ALA A 138 -19.38 2.26 2.11
N SER A 139 -19.09 2.06 0.83
CA SER A 139 -20.08 1.96 -0.24
C SER A 139 -21.01 0.77 -0.06
N LEU A 140 -20.46 -0.40 0.24
CA LEU A 140 -21.22 -1.61 0.52
C LEU A 140 -22.11 -1.44 1.76
N THR A 141 -21.62 -0.74 2.78
CA THR A 141 -22.41 -0.42 3.97
C THR A 141 -23.59 0.50 3.65
N ARG A 142 -23.40 1.53 2.81
CA ARG A 142 -24.51 2.37 2.32
C ARG A 142 -25.54 1.58 1.52
N ILE A 143 -25.09 0.73 0.59
CA ILE A 143 -25.99 -0.11 -0.21
C ILE A 143 -26.78 -1.06 0.69
N LYS A 144 -26.13 -1.67 1.68
CA LYS A 144 -26.80 -2.54 2.66
C LYS A 144 -27.87 -1.78 3.45
N TYR A 145 -27.57 -0.57 3.91
CA TYR A 145 -28.55 0.28 4.59
C TYR A 145 -29.74 0.60 3.67
N LEU A 146 -29.50 1.07 2.46
CA LEU A 146 -30.54 1.38 1.47
C LEU A 146 -31.43 0.17 1.17
N LYS A 147 -30.83 -1.00 0.96
CA LYS A 147 -31.56 -2.25 0.73
C LYS A 147 -32.45 -2.60 1.92
N ASN A 148 -31.94 -2.49 3.15
CA ASN A 148 -32.72 -2.77 4.36
C ASN A 148 -33.89 -1.80 4.53
N THR A 149 -33.68 -0.50 4.28
CA THR A 149 -34.76 0.49 4.31
C THR A 149 -35.82 0.18 3.26
N ASN A 150 -35.41 -0.18 2.04
CA ASN A 150 -36.36 -0.54 0.98
C ASN A 150 -37.18 -1.80 1.34
N ILE A 151 -36.54 -2.82 1.92
CA ILE A 151 -37.24 -4.02 2.41
C ILE A 151 -38.28 -3.63 3.47
N GLN A 152 -37.91 -2.82 4.47
CA GLN A 152 -38.83 -2.37 5.51
C GLN A 152 -40.02 -1.58 4.96
N ASN A 153 -39.79 -0.74 3.95
CA ASN A 153 -40.87 0.01 3.29
C ASN A 153 -41.83 -0.92 2.53
N LEU A 154 -41.30 -1.93 1.82
CA LEU A 154 -42.11 -2.93 1.13
C LEU A 154 -42.89 -3.83 2.10
N GLU A 155 -42.27 -4.24 3.21
CA GLU A 155 -42.93 -5.01 4.27
C GLU A 155 -44.09 -4.22 4.88
N ARG A 156 -43.89 -2.93 5.16
CA ARG A 156 -44.95 -2.05 5.64
C ARG A 156 -46.09 -1.93 4.62
N GLY A 157 -45.78 -1.65 3.35
CA GLY A 157 -46.80 -1.56 2.30
C GLY A 157 -47.60 -2.86 2.13
N ASN A 158 -46.95 -4.02 2.23
CA ASN A 158 -47.64 -5.32 2.20
C ASN A 158 -48.56 -5.54 3.41
N TRP A 159 -48.14 -5.07 4.59
CA TRP A 159 -48.96 -5.12 5.80
C TRP A 159 -50.22 -4.25 5.64
N ASP A 160 -50.06 -3.01 5.16
CA ASP A 160 -51.18 -2.09 4.90
C ASP A 160 -52.17 -2.67 3.86
N LEU A 161 -51.65 -3.31 2.80
CA LEU A 161 -52.48 -3.98 1.79
C LEU A 161 -53.24 -5.17 2.38
N THR A 162 -52.59 -5.95 3.25
CA THR A 162 -53.23 -7.08 3.92
C THR A 162 -54.37 -6.61 4.82
N GLU A 163 -54.16 -5.53 5.57
CA GLU A 163 -55.21 -4.91 6.40
C GLU A 163 -56.39 -4.44 5.53
N ARG A 164 -56.11 -3.81 4.39
CA ARG A 164 -57.16 -3.38 3.45
C ARG A 164 -57.93 -4.55 2.85
N ILE A 165 -57.27 -5.67 2.52
CA ILE A 165 -57.92 -6.89 2.05
C ILE A 165 -58.90 -7.40 3.11
N ILE A 166 -58.45 -7.51 4.37
CA ILE A 166 -59.31 -7.95 5.48
C ILE A 166 -60.53 -7.03 5.66
N GLU A 167 -60.34 -5.71 5.58
CA GLU A 167 -61.45 -4.75 5.66
C GLU A 167 -62.47 -4.95 4.53
N LEU A 168 -62.00 -5.15 3.30
CA LEU A 168 -62.85 -5.39 2.13
C LEU A 168 -63.58 -6.73 2.22
N GLU A 169 -62.91 -7.79 2.69
CA GLU A 169 -63.53 -9.09 2.96
C GLU A 169 -64.62 -8.99 4.03
N ASN A 170 -64.38 -8.21 5.09
CA ASN A 170 -65.39 -7.93 6.12
C ASN A 170 -66.62 -7.23 5.53
N ARG A 171 -66.42 -6.18 4.73
CA ARG A 171 -67.51 -5.49 4.03
C ARG A 171 -68.28 -6.43 3.10
N LEU A 172 -67.58 -7.29 2.37
CA LEU A 172 -68.19 -8.27 1.49
C LEU A 172 -69.04 -9.27 2.27
N ARG A 173 -68.55 -9.78 3.41
CA ARG A 173 -69.32 -10.65 4.31
C ARG A 173 -70.62 -9.99 4.78
N VAL A 174 -70.57 -8.72 5.16
CA VAL A 174 -71.77 -7.95 5.55
C VAL A 174 -72.77 -7.85 4.40
N HIS A 175 -72.32 -7.45 3.20
CA HIS A 175 -73.21 -7.35 2.04
C HIS A 175 -73.80 -8.70 1.62
N LEU A 176 -73.04 -9.79 1.72
CA LEU A 176 -73.57 -11.14 1.46
C LEU A 176 -74.65 -11.52 2.47
N PHE A 177 -74.45 -11.24 3.76
CA PHE A 177 -75.45 -11.48 4.80
C PHE A 177 -76.72 -10.63 4.59
N GLU A 178 -76.57 -9.34 4.25
CA GLU A 178 -77.68 -8.45 3.93
C GLU A 178 -78.48 -8.93 2.72
N LYS A 179 -77.79 -9.34 1.65
CA LYS A 179 -78.42 -9.92 0.45
C LYS A 179 -79.21 -11.18 0.78
N GLU A 180 -78.61 -12.10 1.54
CA GLU A 180 -79.27 -13.35 1.95
C GLU A 180 -80.52 -13.07 2.82
N LYS A 181 -80.44 -12.08 3.73
CA LYS A 181 -81.59 -11.62 4.51
C LYS A 181 -82.69 -11.02 3.63
N ALA A 182 -82.33 -10.21 2.64
CA ALA A 182 -83.28 -9.63 1.69
C ALA A 182 -83.94 -10.71 0.82
N GLU A 183 -83.16 -11.71 0.38
CA GLU A 183 -83.63 -12.85 -0.41
C GLU A 183 -84.61 -13.73 0.40
N ARG A 184 -84.32 -14.00 1.68
CA ARG A 184 -85.25 -14.69 2.58
C ARG A 184 -86.58 -13.93 2.73
N LYS A 185 -86.52 -12.60 2.91
CA LYS A 185 -87.72 -11.75 3.00
C LYS A 185 -88.52 -11.76 1.70
N ALA A 186 -87.87 -11.62 0.55
CA ALA A 186 -88.51 -11.68 -0.77
C ALA A 186 -89.18 -13.04 -1.00
N SER A 187 -88.52 -14.13 -0.61
CA SER A 187 -89.07 -15.48 -0.67
C SER A 187 -90.31 -15.66 0.22
N LEU A 188 -90.31 -15.08 1.42
CA LEU A 188 -91.47 -15.08 2.32
C LEU A 188 -92.65 -14.30 1.72
N LEU A 189 -92.40 -13.09 1.21
CA LEU A 189 -93.42 -12.28 0.54
C LEU A 189 -94.00 -12.99 -0.68
N LYS A 190 -93.16 -13.64 -1.50
CA LYS A 190 -93.60 -14.42 -2.67
C LYS A 190 -94.53 -15.57 -2.27
N LYS A 191 -94.25 -16.28 -1.16
CA LYS A 191 -95.14 -17.33 -0.63
C LYS A 191 -96.47 -16.76 -0.13
N ASN A 192 -96.45 -15.61 0.53
CA ASN A 192 -97.66 -14.95 1.00
C ASN A 192 -98.54 -14.45 -0.16
N LEU A 193 -97.93 -13.93 -1.23
CA LEU A 193 -98.62 -13.53 -2.47
C LEU A 193 -99.23 -14.72 -3.21
N ALA A 194 -98.53 -15.85 -3.29
CA ALA A 194 -99.04 -17.08 -3.90
C ALA A 194 -100.21 -17.71 -3.11
N GLY A 195 -100.37 -17.37 -1.82
CA GLY A 195 -101.52 -17.76 -0.99
C GLY A 195 -102.75 -16.85 -1.15
N THR A 196 -102.64 -15.77 -1.91
CA THR A 196 -103.72 -14.80 -2.20
C THR A 196 -104.16 -14.80 -3.67
N ASP A 197 -103.87 -15.85 -4.42
CA ASP A 197 -104.36 -16.03 -5.80
C ASP A 197 -105.78 -16.61 -5.82
N GLY A 198 -106.69 -15.91 -5.15
CA GLY A 198 -108.08 -16.29 -5.05
C GLY A 198 -109.00 -15.13 -4.68
N CYS A 199 -108.99 -14.03 -5.44
CA CYS A 199 -110.20 -13.24 -5.75
C CYS A 199 -109.93 -12.10 -6.76
N THR A 200 -110.45 -12.33 -7.97
CA THR A 200 -111.34 -11.49 -8.80
C THR A 200 -111.09 -9.98 -9.01
N PRO A 201 -111.15 -9.50 -10.27
CA PRO A 201 -111.00 -8.09 -10.65
C PRO A 201 -112.28 -7.28 -10.47
N TYR A 202 -112.16 -5.96 -10.69
CA TYR A 202 -113.23 -4.98 -11.00
C TYR A 202 -113.75 -4.13 -9.82
N MET A 203 -113.45 -2.81 -9.85
CA MET A 203 -114.43 -1.72 -9.96
C MET A 203 -113.76 -0.34 -9.81
N ASN A 204 -114.11 0.53 -10.76
CA ASN A 204 -114.02 1.99 -10.69
C ASN A 204 -114.83 2.53 -9.49
N MET A 205 -114.37 3.57 -8.80
CA MET A 205 -115.15 4.78 -8.50
C MET A 205 -114.32 5.83 -7.72
N LYS A 206 -114.75 7.07 -7.94
CA LYS A 206 -114.36 8.38 -7.43
C LYS A 206 -114.70 8.58 -5.93
N GLY A 207 -113.91 9.41 -5.22
CA GLY A 207 -114.25 10.00 -3.90
C GLY A 207 -113.05 10.03 -2.94
N GLN A 208 -112.36 11.17 -2.72
CA GLN A 208 -112.61 12.24 -1.73
C GLN A 208 -111.98 11.97 -0.33
N GLU A 209 -111.29 13.00 0.20
CA GLU A 209 -110.91 13.29 1.62
C GLU A 209 -109.75 12.46 2.24
N ASP A 210 -108.76 12.98 2.97
CA ASP A 210 -108.40 14.33 3.48
C ASP A 210 -106.90 14.31 3.90
N PRO A 211 -106.17 15.45 3.96
CA PRO A 211 -104.76 15.52 4.37
C PRO A 211 -104.60 15.96 5.84
N LEU A 212 -103.67 15.34 6.58
CA LEU A 212 -103.30 15.78 7.92
C LEU A 212 -101.82 16.20 8.01
N ASP A 213 -101.72 17.52 8.20
CA ASP A 213 -100.64 18.38 8.65
C ASP A 213 -100.16 18.06 10.08
N SER A 214 -98.91 18.42 10.39
CA SER A 214 -98.43 18.95 11.69
C SER A 214 -96.95 18.64 11.96
N PHE A 215 -96.05 19.64 11.84
CA PHE A 215 -95.39 20.30 12.99
C PHE A 215 -94.40 21.40 12.57
N LEU A 216 -94.40 22.50 13.34
CA LEU A 216 -93.93 23.86 13.06
C LEU A 216 -92.52 24.24 13.61
N MET A 217 -92.07 25.46 13.22
CA MET A 217 -91.29 26.49 13.99
C MET A 217 -89.74 26.39 13.99
N LYS A 218 -88.92 27.47 13.88
CA LYS A 218 -89.08 28.94 13.80
C LYS A 218 -87.72 29.63 13.50
N ASP A 219 -87.74 30.74 12.73
CA ASP A 219 -86.65 31.73 12.55
C ASP A 219 -86.51 32.74 13.71
N LYS A 220 -85.29 33.29 13.92
CA LYS A 220 -85.02 34.57 14.63
C LYS A 220 -83.74 35.30 14.16
N SER A 221 -83.93 36.35 13.36
CA SER A 221 -83.37 37.75 13.43
C SER A 221 -81.86 37.98 13.69
N GLU A 222 -81.05 38.69 12.89
CA GLU A 222 -81.19 40.04 12.29
C GLU A 222 -81.60 41.14 13.28
N ALA A 223 -80.65 41.66 14.08
CA ALA A 223 -80.75 42.98 14.78
C ALA A 223 -79.47 43.34 15.58
N ILE A 224 -78.29 43.50 14.98
CA ILE A 224 -77.18 44.26 15.60
C ILE A 224 -76.36 44.99 14.53
N LEU A 225 -76.90 46.12 14.05
CA LEU A 225 -76.12 47.20 13.47
C LEU A 225 -76.56 48.48 14.19
N THR A 226 -75.65 49.40 14.45
CA THR A 226 -75.83 50.75 15.05
C THR A 226 -75.47 50.86 16.54
N LYS A 227 -74.25 51.38 16.81
CA LYS A 227 -73.90 52.47 17.75
C LYS A 227 -72.43 52.35 18.17
N ASN A 228 -71.60 53.31 17.78
CA ASN A 228 -70.45 53.82 18.55
C ASN A 228 -70.02 55.17 17.96
N PHE A 229 -70.54 56.23 18.58
CA PHE A 229 -70.24 57.63 18.28
C PHE A 229 -69.02 58.13 19.04
N GLU A 230 -68.36 59.08 18.39
CA GLU A 230 -67.42 60.11 18.87
C GLU A 230 -67.68 60.65 20.29
N ARG A 231 -66.58 60.94 21.01
CA ARG A 231 -66.46 62.13 21.86
C ARG A 231 -65.00 62.45 22.21
N ASP A 232 -64.48 63.53 21.63
CA ASP A 232 -63.47 64.44 22.21
C ASP A 232 -63.82 64.82 23.65
N ILE A 233 -62.84 65.00 24.56
CA ILE A 233 -62.67 66.17 25.48
C ILE A 233 -61.23 66.19 26.09
N PHE A 234 -60.49 67.29 25.87
CA PHE A 234 -59.26 67.72 26.58
C PHE A 234 -59.55 68.20 28.02
N TYR A 235 -58.69 67.87 29.02
CA TYR A 235 -58.48 68.71 30.22
C TYR A 235 -57.01 68.66 30.71
N SER A 236 -56.57 69.83 31.18
CA SER A 236 -55.24 70.36 31.52
C SER A 236 -54.49 69.73 32.71
N GLU A 237 -53.17 69.57 32.55
CA GLU A 237 -52.18 69.17 33.57
C GLU A 237 -51.72 70.40 34.39
N GLY A 238 -51.87 70.34 35.71
CA GLY A 238 -51.61 71.45 36.63
C GLY A 238 -50.14 71.58 37.06
N PRO A 239 -49.72 72.76 37.58
CA PRO A 239 -48.32 73.10 37.85
C PRO A 239 -47.62 72.25 38.92
N LYS A 240 -48.33 71.38 39.63
CA LYS A 240 -47.76 70.45 40.63
C LYS A 240 -47.12 69.21 40.00
N ASP A 241 -47.51 68.83 38.78
CA ASP A 241 -46.88 67.69 38.09
C ASP A 241 -45.57 68.09 37.41
N GLY A 242 -45.47 69.33 36.92
CA GLY A 242 -44.23 69.89 36.37
C GLY A 242 -43.06 69.88 37.35
N GLN A 243 -43.30 70.19 38.63
CA GLN A 243 -42.26 70.16 39.66
C GLN A 243 -41.78 68.73 39.94
N LYS A 244 -42.70 67.75 39.96
CA LYS A 244 -42.38 66.34 40.18
C LYS A 244 -41.61 65.73 39.00
N ILE A 245 -41.92 66.17 37.78
CA ILE A 245 -41.19 65.82 36.56
C ILE A 245 -39.78 66.45 36.60
N TRP A 246 -39.66 67.69 37.05
CA TRP A 246 -38.38 68.38 37.18
C TRP A 246 -37.45 67.71 38.20
N ASP A 247 -37.96 67.38 39.39
CA ASP A 247 -37.17 66.73 40.44
C ASP A 247 -36.70 65.32 40.02
N LYS A 248 -37.53 64.59 39.26
CA LYS A 248 -37.17 63.29 38.69
C LYS A 248 -36.10 63.42 37.60
N CYS A 249 -36.21 64.44 36.74
CA CYS A 249 -35.20 64.74 35.71
C CYS A 249 -33.86 65.19 36.32
N GLN A 250 -33.92 65.92 37.43
CA GLN A 250 -32.74 66.34 38.20
C GLN A 250 -32.02 65.12 38.80
N GLN A 251 -32.76 64.19 39.42
CA GLN A 251 -32.18 62.96 39.96
C GLN A 251 -31.57 62.08 38.87
N ASP A 252 -32.25 61.92 37.73
CA ASP A 252 -31.74 61.15 36.59
C ASP A 252 -30.47 61.77 35.99
N SER A 253 -30.37 63.10 35.97
CA SER A 253 -29.14 63.79 35.53
C SER A 253 -27.97 63.51 36.48
N THR A 254 -28.20 63.57 37.80
CA THR A 254 -27.14 63.27 38.77
C THR A 254 -26.72 61.79 38.76
N HIS A 255 -27.64 60.87 38.45
CA HIS A 255 -27.33 59.44 38.29
C HIS A 255 -26.53 59.18 37.00
N LYS A 256 -26.90 59.83 35.89
CA LYS A 256 -26.15 59.75 34.62
C LYS A 256 -24.76 60.36 34.74
N GLU A 257 -24.61 61.44 35.49
CA GLU A 257 -23.32 62.08 35.74
C GLU A 257 -22.41 61.18 36.59
N LYS A 258 -22.94 60.49 37.61
CA LYS A 258 -22.19 59.46 38.36
C LYS A 258 -21.77 58.28 37.49
N GLN A 259 -22.63 57.82 36.58
CA GLN A 259 -22.27 56.79 35.60
C GLN A 259 -21.16 57.23 34.63
N LYS A 260 -21.11 58.53 34.25
CA LYS A 260 -20.02 59.05 33.41
C LYS A 260 -18.66 58.97 34.08
N TYR A 261 -18.57 59.31 35.37
CA TYR A 261 -17.30 59.23 36.12
C TYR A 261 -16.84 57.78 36.38
N GLU A 262 -17.74 56.79 36.35
CA GLU A 262 -17.41 55.37 36.45
C GLU A 262 -16.94 54.78 35.11
N LEU A 263 -17.45 55.30 33.99
CA LEU A 263 -17.06 54.91 32.62
C LEU A 263 -15.74 55.54 32.15
N ASP A 264 -15.35 56.70 32.71
CA ASP A 264 -14.12 57.42 32.32
C ASP A 264 -12.89 57.02 33.17
N ARG A 265 -13.04 56.03 34.06
CA ARG A 265 -11.89 55.34 34.65
C ARG A 265 -11.27 54.49 33.53
N PRO A 266 -10.02 54.74 33.08
CA PRO A 266 -9.40 53.92 32.05
C PRO A 266 -9.43 52.47 32.52
N PRO A 267 -9.96 51.53 31.72
CA PRO A 267 -10.07 50.15 32.14
C PRO A 267 -8.65 49.68 32.45
N TYR A 268 -8.45 49.17 33.65
CA TYR A 268 -7.28 48.39 33.98
C TYR A 268 -7.26 47.21 33.00
N SER A 269 -6.58 47.39 31.86
CA SER A 269 -6.51 46.39 30.80
C SER A 269 -5.89 45.16 31.43
N PHE A 270 -6.69 44.14 31.66
CA PHE A 270 -6.27 42.99 32.43
C PHE A 270 -5.20 42.26 31.61
N SER A 271 -3.93 42.42 31.99
CA SER A 271 -2.78 41.90 31.23
C SER A 271 -2.78 40.38 31.05
N TRP A 272 -3.68 39.64 31.73
CA TRP A 272 -3.86 38.21 31.50
C TRP A 272 -4.85 37.91 30.36
N GLU A 273 -5.82 38.76 30.05
CA GLU A 273 -6.76 38.54 28.94
C GLU A 273 -6.02 38.60 27.60
N THR A 274 -5.09 39.54 27.45
CA THR A 274 -4.21 39.63 26.28
C THR A 274 -3.26 38.44 26.19
N LYS A 275 -2.75 37.93 27.32
CA LYS A 275 -1.91 36.71 27.36
C LYS A 275 -2.69 35.45 27.01
N THR A 276 -3.93 35.33 27.46
CA THR A 276 -4.82 34.21 27.13
C THR A 276 -5.17 34.24 25.65
N ALA A 277 -5.56 35.40 25.10
CA ALA A 277 -5.84 35.57 23.67
C ALA A 277 -4.60 35.30 22.80
N GLN A 278 -3.42 35.80 23.21
CA GLN A 278 -2.16 35.54 22.51
C GLN A 278 -1.77 34.06 22.54
N SER A 279 -2.00 33.37 23.66
CA SER A 279 -1.80 31.92 23.79
C SER A 279 -2.73 31.13 22.87
N HIS A 280 -4.01 31.50 22.81
CA HIS A 280 -4.97 30.89 21.89
C HIS A 280 -4.60 31.11 20.42
N TYR A 281 -4.17 32.32 20.06
CA TYR A 281 -3.69 32.63 18.72
C TYR A 281 -2.43 31.82 18.36
N GLN A 282 -1.45 31.74 19.26
CA GLN A 282 -0.23 30.95 19.03
C GLN A 282 -0.54 29.45 18.91
N LYS A 283 -1.50 28.94 19.69
CA LYS A 283 -1.98 27.55 19.58
C LYS A 283 -2.64 27.29 18.23
N PHE A 284 -3.45 28.22 17.74
CA PHE A 284 -4.08 28.15 16.42
C PHE A 284 -3.04 28.14 15.28
N ILE A 285 -2.05 29.04 15.32
CA ILE A 285 -0.95 29.05 14.33
C ILE A 285 -0.14 27.75 14.36
N SER A 286 0.12 27.20 15.56
CA SER A 286 0.82 25.92 15.71
C SER A 286 0.04 24.75 15.11
N GLN A 287 -1.28 24.74 15.26
CA GLN A 287 -2.16 23.75 14.63
C GLN A 287 -2.14 23.87 13.10
N LEU A 288 -2.23 25.10 12.57
CA LEU A 288 -2.15 25.32 11.13
C LEU A 288 -0.79 24.91 10.54
N ALA A 289 0.32 25.24 11.22
CA ALA A 289 1.65 24.82 10.79
C ALA A 289 1.78 23.29 10.75
N THR A 290 1.21 22.59 11.73
CA THR A 290 1.19 21.12 11.76
C THR A 290 0.37 20.55 10.60
N LEU A 291 -0.82 21.08 10.34
CA LEU A 291 -1.70 20.61 9.26
C LEU A 291 -1.11 20.84 7.86
N LEU A 292 -0.40 21.96 7.67
CA LEU A 292 0.18 22.34 6.38
C LEU A 292 1.56 21.72 6.13
N SER A 293 2.19 21.17 7.17
CA SER A 293 3.49 20.50 7.07
C SER A 293 3.37 19.22 6.25
N ASN A 294 4.25 19.05 5.27
CA ASN A 294 4.39 17.79 4.53
C ASN A 294 5.44 16.90 5.20
N SER A 295 5.50 15.62 4.85
CA SER A 295 6.45 14.65 5.44
C SER A 295 7.94 14.95 5.17
N ILE A 296 8.24 16.00 4.41
CA ILE A 296 9.58 16.32 3.90
C ILE A 296 10.10 17.66 4.47
N VAL A 297 9.24 18.65 4.73
CA VAL A 297 9.61 19.96 5.26
C VAL A 297 8.59 20.39 6.33
N PRO A 298 8.95 20.33 7.62
CA PRO A 298 8.11 20.87 8.68
C PRO A 298 8.07 22.40 8.60
N ILE A 299 6.88 22.97 8.73
CA ILE A 299 6.67 24.42 8.67
C ILE A 299 6.80 24.99 10.08
N PRO A 300 7.56 26.07 10.27
CA PRO A 300 7.61 26.77 11.55
C PRO A 300 6.22 27.25 11.99
N ALA A 301 5.94 27.18 13.30
CA ALA A 301 4.69 27.69 13.90
C ALA A 301 4.70 29.23 14.01
N THR A 302 4.95 29.90 12.89
CA THR A 302 4.90 31.35 12.73
C THR A 302 3.85 31.70 11.68
N GLU A 303 3.19 32.84 11.86
CA GLU A 303 2.11 33.29 10.97
C GLU A 303 2.61 33.45 9.52
N GLU A 304 3.80 34.02 9.35
CA GLU A 304 4.38 34.27 8.03
C GLU A 304 4.75 32.98 7.28
N ALA A 305 5.24 31.96 8.00
CA ALA A 305 5.54 30.66 7.39
C ALA A 305 4.26 29.92 6.94
N VAL A 306 3.20 30.02 7.75
CA VAL A 306 1.87 29.48 7.41
C VAL A 306 1.29 30.19 6.17
N LYS A 307 1.33 31.52 6.13
CA LYS A 307 0.88 32.31 4.97
C LYS A 307 1.66 31.96 3.70
N GLU A 308 2.98 31.83 3.79
CA GLU A 308 3.82 31.49 2.64
C GLU A 308 3.49 30.11 2.09
N ARG A 309 3.31 29.13 2.97
CA ARG A 309 2.92 27.78 2.53
C ARG A 309 1.58 27.78 1.81
N ILE A 310 0.60 28.53 2.32
CA ILE A 310 -0.72 28.63 1.67
C ILE A 310 -0.58 29.24 0.28
N ARG A 311 0.25 30.29 0.12
CA ARG A 311 0.55 30.88 -1.19
C ARG A 311 1.21 29.88 -2.15
N GLU A 312 2.18 29.11 -1.66
CA GLU A 312 2.88 28.08 -2.44
C GLU A 312 1.91 26.98 -2.90
N ILE A 313 1.07 26.47 -2.01
CA ILE A 313 0.05 25.47 -2.34
C ILE A 313 -0.89 26.01 -3.43
N GLY A 314 -1.36 27.25 -3.29
CA GLY A 314 -2.22 27.89 -4.28
C GLY A 314 -1.54 28.13 -5.64
N ALA A 315 -0.23 28.41 -5.66
CA ALA A 315 0.54 28.52 -6.90
C ALA A 315 0.73 27.15 -7.58
N ASN A 316 1.03 26.12 -6.78
CA ASN A 316 1.19 24.75 -7.25
C ASN A 316 -0.12 24.20 -7.83
N GLU A 317 -1.26 24.46 -7.20
CA GLU A 317 -2.58 24.08 -7.71
C GLU A 317 -2.82 24.64 -9.12
N ARG A 318 -2.53 25.93 -9.35
CA ARG A 318 -2.65 26.54 -10.68
C ARG A 318 -1.74 25.89 -11.72
N SER A 319 -0.51 25.55 -11.32
CA SER A 319 0.45 24.83 -12.17
C SER A 319 -0.05 23.43 -12.55
N TRP A 320 -0.51 22.64 -11.58
CA TRP A 320 -1.08 21.31 -11.83
C TRP A 320 -2.34 21.37 -12.69
N LYS A 321 -3.18 22.39 -12.50
CA LYS A 321 -4.37 22.63 -13.33
C LYS A 321 -4.01 22.90 -14.79
N SER A 322 -3.04 23.78 -15.05
CA SER A 322 -2.54 24.03 -16.42
C SER A 322 -1.94 22.78 -17.06
N ARG A 323 -1.18 21.98 -16.30
CA ARG A 323 -0.63 20.71 -16.78
C ARG A 323 -1.73 19.69 -17.09
N MET A 324 -2.77 19.64 -16.27
CA MET A 324 -3.94 18.77 -16.46
C MET A 324 -4.69 19.14 -17.74
N GLU A 325 -4.96 20.42 -17.97
CA GLU A 325 -5.58 20.92 -19.21
C GLU A 325 -4.74 20.54 -20.44
N GLY A 326 -3.41 20.67 -20.37
CA GLY A 326 -2.50 20.24 -21.45
C GLY A 326 -2.58 18.72 -21.74
N LEU A 327 -2.70 17.90 -20.70
CA LEU A 327 -2.90 16.46 -20.85
C LEU A 327 -4.28 16.13 -21.43
N GLN A 328 -5.34 16.80 -20.97
CA GLN A 328 -6.69 16.65 -21.52
C GLN A 328 -6.72 16.98 -23.02
N GLN A 329 -6.08 18.08 -23.44
CA GLN A 329 -5.96 18.41 -24.87
C GLN A 329 -5.17 17.36 -25.66
N LYS A 330 -4.16 16.73 -25.05
CA LYS A 330 -3.41 15.64 -25.69
C LYS A 330 -4.27 14.38 -25.85
N ILE A 331 -5.05 14.03 -24.83
CA ILE A 331 -6.02 12.92 -24.88
C ILE A 331 -7.02 13.18 -25.99
N LEU A 332 -7.64 14.36 -26.04
CA LEU A 332 -8.62 14.71 -27.08
C LEU A 332 -8.03 14.58 -28.50
N ARG A 333 -6.79 15.05 -28.71
CA ARG A 333 -6.09 14.90 -29.99
C ARG A 333 -5.82 13.43 -30.35
N LEU A 334 -5.44 12.60 -29.38
CA LEU A 334 -5.21 11.17 -29.60
C LEU A 334 -6.53 10.44 -29.89
N THR A 335 -7.60 10.73 -29.14
CA THR A 335 -8.94 10.21 -29.39
C THR A 335 -9.41 10.52 -30.81
N LYS A 336 -9.28 11.79 -31.25
CA LYS A 336 -9.63 12.17 -32.62
C LYS A 336 -8.83 11.41 -33.69
N ARG A 337 -7.54 11.13 -33.44
CA ARG A 337 -6.72 10.31 -34.35
C ARG A 337 -7.17 8.84 -34.37
N MET A 338 -7.53 8.28 -33.21
CA MET A 338 -8.03 6.91 -33.14
C MET A 338 -9.38 6.78 -33.87
N GLU A 339 -10.29 7.74 -33.70
CA GLU A 339 -11.56 7.78 -34.44
C GLU A 339 -11.37 7.89 -35.96
N GLN A 340 -10.33 8.63 -36.41
CA GLN A 340 -9.98 8.68 -37.83
C GLN A 340 -9.48 7.33 -38.33
N LEU A 341 -8.60 6.66 -37.58
CA LEU A 341 -8.11 5.32 -37.93
C LEU A 341 -9.24 4.29 -37.95
N GLN A 342 -10.15 4.36 -37.00
CA GLN A 342 -11.31 3.47 -36.94
C GLN A 342 -12.23 3.68 -38.16
N ARG A 343 -12.53 4.94 -38.52
CA ARG A 343 -13.30 5.24 -39.73
C ARG A 343 -12.62 4.71 -40.99
N HIS A 344 -11.32 4.87 -41.13
CA HIS A 344 -10.60 4.31 -42.28
C HIS A 344 -10.63 2.78 -42.32
N SER A 345 -10.60 2.11 -41.16
CA SER A 345 -10.76 0.65 -41.13
C SER A 345 -12.19 0.21 -41.48
N GLU A 346 -13.21 0.95 -41.02
CA GLU A 346 -14.62 0.68 -41.35
C GLU A 346 -14.90 0.93 -42.83
N GLU A 347 -14.41 2.04 -43.39
CA GLU A 347 -14.47 2.36 -44.83
C GLU A 347 -13.80 1.28 -45.68
N ALA A 348 -12.62 0.77 -45.27
CA ALA A 348 -11.93 -0.31 -45.98
C ALA A 348 -12.71 -1.64 -45.91
N THR A 349 -13.38 -1.94 -44.80
CA THR A 349 -14.24 -3.12 -44.68
C THR A 349 -15.50 -3.00 -45.52
N GLU A 350 -16.11 -1.81 -45.58
CA GLU A 350 -17.29 -1.54 -46.40
C GLU A 350 -16.94 -1.60 -47.89
N GLU A 351 -15.82 -1.01 -48.31
CA GLU A 351 -15.33 -1.07 -49.69
C GLU A 351 -14.98 -2.51 -50.11
N SER A 352 -14.36 -3.29 -49.22
CA SER A 352 -14.13 -4.73 -49.43
C SER A 352 -15.43 -5.51 -49.57
N SER A 353 -16.43 -5.21 -48.74
CA SER A 353 -17.75 -5.85 -48.79
C SER A 353 -18.48 -5.51 -50.10
N GLN A 354 -18.42 -4.24 -50.52
CA GLN A 354 -18.99 -3.77 -51.77
C GLN A 354 -18.25 -4.35 -53.00
N MET A 355 -16.93 -4.53 -52.94
CA MET A 355 -16.17 -5.24 -53.98
C MET A 355 -16.54 -6.73 -54.02
N GLN A 356 -16.72 -7.38 -52.87
CA GLN A 356 -17.17 -8.76 -52.79
C GLN A 356 -18.58 -8.92 -53.38
N GLU A 357 -19.48 -7.98 -53.10
CA GLU A 357 -20.84 -7.96 -53.66
C GLU A 357 -20.82 -7.75 -55.17
N ARG A 358 -20.02 -6.81 -55.69
CA ARG A 358 -19.81 -6.65 -57.14
C ARG A 358 -19.26 -7.91 -57.81
N CYS A 359 -18.35 -8.64 -57.14
CA CYS A 359 -17.89 -9.94 -57.61
C CYS A 359 -18.99 -11.01 -57.59
N ARG A 360 -19.87 -11.01 -56.58
CA ARG A 360 -21.06 -11.89 -56.55
C ARG A 360 -22.04 -11.54 -57.67
N GLU A 361 -22.26 -10.26 -57.93
CA GLU A 361 -23.12 -9.78 -59.01
C GLU A 361 -22.57 -10.12 -60.38
N GLN A 362 -21.26 -10.00 -60.65
CA GLN A 362 -20.66 -10.48 -61.90
C GLN A 362 -20.75 -12.01 -62.07
N LYS A 363 -20.78 -12.77 -60.97
CA LYS A 363 -21.04 -14.23 -61.01
C LYS A 363 -22.51 -14.57 -61.27
N ARG A 364 -23.47 -13.68 -61.03
CA ARG A 364 -24.91 -13.95 -61.28
C ARG A 364 -25.23 -14.15 -62.78
N PRO A 365 -24.72 -13.34 -63.74
CA PRO A 365 -24.86 -13.59 -65.18
C PRO A 365 -24.31 -14.94 -65.63
N LEU A 366 -23.15 -15.37 -65.09
CA LEU A 366 -22.55 -16.66 -65.39
C LEU A 366 -23.44 -17.82 -64.91
N LYS A 367 -24.00 -17.70 -63.70
CA LYS A 367 -24.94 -18.69 -63.16
C LYS A 367 -26.28 -18.71 -63.91
N CYS A 368 -26.73 -17.56 -64.43
CA CYS A 368 -27.90 -17.48 -65.31
C CYS A 368 -27.66 -18.07 -66.71
N LEU A 369 -26.43 -17.99 -67.25
CA LEU A 369 -26.07 -18.66 -68.50
C LEU A 369 -25.99 -20.19 -68.32
N GLU A 370 -25.45 -20.64 -67.19
CA GLU A 370 -25.39 -22.05 -66.80
C GLU A 370 -26.80 -22.64 -66.58
N GLY A 371 -27.70 -21.87 -65.96
CA GLY A 371 -29.12 -22.21 -65.84
C GLY A 371 -29.91 -22.14 -67.15
N LYS A 372 -29.56 -21.23 -68.08
CA LYS A 372 -30.19 -21.15 -69.42
C LYS A 372 -29.80 -22.33 -70.31
N ILE A 373 -28.61 -22.90 -70.16
CA ILE A 373 -28.21 -24.13 -70.85
C ILE A 373 -29.02 -25.33 -70.31
N ALA A 374 -29.33 -25.37 -69.01
CA ALA A 374 -30.13 -26.44 -68.40
C ALA A 374 -31.66 -26.30 -68.60
N LEU A 375 -32.18 -25.08 -68.78
CA LEU A 375 -33.61 -24.82 -68.99
C LEU A 375 -34.06 -24.82 -70.45
N ASN A 376 -33.13 -24.70 -71.41
CA ASN A 376 -33.47 -24.74 -72.84
C ASN A 376 -33.94 -26.13 -73.29
N ASP A 377 -33.68 -27.19 -72.50
CA ASP A 377 -34.11 -28.56 -72.79
C ASP A 377 -35.52 -28.90 -72.28
N ILE A 378 -36.24 -28.01 -71.55
CA ILE A 378 -37.52 -28.41 -70.92
C ILE A 378 -38.74 -27.53 -71.25
N PHE A 379 -38.63 -26.30 -71.75
CA PHE A 379 -39.84 -25.44 -71.89
C PHE A 379 -40.00 -24.65 -73.20
N GLN A 380 -39.87 -25.32 -74.35
CA GLN A 380 -40.54 -24.93 -75.60
C GLN A 380 -42.02 -25.41 -75.62
N GLY A 381 -42.72 -25.34 -74.48
CA GLY A 381 -44.03 -25.96 -74.31
C GLY A 381 -44.95 -25.23 -73.35
N ARG A 382 -46.00 -24.63 -73.93
CA ARG A 382 -47.25 -24.11 -73.33
C ARG A 382 -47.12 -22.75 -72.64
N LEU A 383 -47.54 -21.69 -73.33
CA LEU A 383 -48.93 -21.19 -73.42
C LEU A 383 -49.34 -20.42 -72.15
N ASP A 384 -48.97 -19.14 -72.17
CA ASP A 384 -49.63 -18.07 -71.43
C ASP A 384 -51.09 -17.94 -71.91
N LEU A 385 -52.07 -18.50 -71.18
CA LEU A 385 -53.43 -17.95 -71.15
C LEU A 385 -54.31 -18.58 -70.05
N ASP A 386 -53.93 -18.48 -68.77
CA ASP A 386 -54.92 -18.32 -67.69
C ASP A 386 -54.22 -17.94 -66.38
N ARG A 387 -54.07 -16.64 -66.06
CA ARG A 387 -53.29 -16.26 -64.86
C ARG A 387 -53.77 -15.03 -64.09
N ASN A 388 -55.08 -14.77 -64.05
CA ASN A 388 -55.58 -13.64 -63.27
C ASN A 388 -56.66 -13.97 -62.22
N LYS A 389 -56.99 -15.24 -61.98
CA LYS A 389 -57.89 -15.63 -60.87
C LYS A 389 -57.32 -16.61 -59.85
N GLU A 390 -56.33 -17.44 -60.21
CA GLU A 390 -55.58 -18.26 -59.24
C GLU A 390 -54.43 -17.51 -58.57
N ASN A 391 -53.97 -16.39 -59.16
CA ASN A 391 -52.79 -15.64 -58.72
C ASN A 391 -52.95 -15.00 -57.32
N SER A 392 -54.16 -14.88 -56.76
CA SER A 392 -54.37 -14.36 -55.39
C SER A 392 -54.39 -15.49 -54.34
N GLY A 393 -54.92 -16.67 -54.68
CA GLY A 393 -54.94 -17.84 -53.80
C GLY A 393 -53.55 -18.42 -53.57
N THR A 394 -52.76 -18.56 -54.65
CA THR A 394 -51.37 -19.00 -54.54
C THR A 394 -50.54 -17.98 -53.78
N LYS A 395 -50.69 -16.67 -54.05
CA LYS A 395 -49.96 -15.60 -53.33
C LYS A 395 -50.19 -15.63 -51.81
N ASN A 396 -51.42 -15.89 -51.35
CA ASN A 396 -51.70 -16.00 -49.92
C ASN A 396 -51.05 -17.25 -49.28
N LEU A 397 -51.00 -18.38 -49.99
CA LEU A 397 -50.27 -19.58 -49.58
C LEU A 397 -48.76 -19.34 -49.52
N TRP A 398 -48.19 -18.63 -50.50
CA TRP A 398 -46.78 -18.23 -50.49
C TRP A 398 -46.46 -17.29 -49.32
N ILE A 399 -47.34 -16.35 -49.00
CA ILE A 399 -47.16 -15.44 -47.86
C ILE A 399 -47.18 -16.22 -46.53
N ASP A 400 -48.07 -17.21 -46.38
CA ASP A 400 -48.11 -18.06 -45.17
C ASP A 400 -46.86 -18.95 -45.05
N GLU A 401 -46.43 -19.58 -46.14
CA GLU A 401 -45.20 -20.40 -46.17
C GLU A 401 -43.93 -19.57 -45.95
N HIS A 402 -43.80 -18.40 -46.59
CA HIS A 402 -42.69 -17.48 -46.32
C HIS A 402 -42.72 -16.96 -44.88
N GLY A 403 -43.90 -16.73 -44.30
CA GLY A 403 -44.05 -16.37 -42.89
C GLY A 403 -43.60 -17.49 -41.95
N LYS A 404 -43.86 -18.76 -42.28
CA LYS A 404 -43.36 -19.91 -41.51
C LYS A 404 -41.84 -20.03 -41.61
N ILE A 405 -41.28 -19.90 -42.81
CA ILE A 405 -39.82 -19.94 -43.05
C ILE A 405 -39.13 -18.78 -42.32
N PHE A 406 -39.71 -17.58 -42.35
CA PHE A 406 -39.17 -16.40 -41.64
C PHE A 406 -39.15 -16.62 -40.13
N ARG A 407 -40.27 -17.10 -39.55
CA ARG A 407 -40.33 -17.43 -38.12
C ARG A 407 -39.38 -18.56 -37.72
N GLN A 408 -39.11 -19.51 -38.61
CA GLN A 408 -38.14 -20.58 -38.36
C GLN A 408 -36.71 -20.04 -38.41
N LEU A 409 -36.40 -19.23 -39.43
CA LEU A 409 -35.08 -18.59 -39.58
C LEU A 409 -34.77 -17.66 -38.40
N GLU A 410 -35.77 -16.95 -37.89
CA GLU A 410 -35.65 -16.09 -36.70
C GLU A 410 -35.32 -16.91 -35.44
N LYS A 411 -36.00 -18.05 -35.24
CA LYS A 411 -35.69 -18.99 -34.14
C LYS A 411 -34.30 -19.61 -34.27
N ASP A 412 -33.90 -20.00 -35.47
CA ASP A 412 -32.57 -20.58 -35.73
C ASP A 412 -31.47 -19.53 -35.49
N ASN A 413 -31.71 -18.27 -35.85
CA ASN A 413 -30.80 -17.15 -35.58
C ASN A 413 -30.72 -16.83 -34.08
N GLU A 414 -31.84 -16.84 -33.36
CA GLU A 414 -31.85 -16.69 -31.89
C GLU A 414 -31.10 -17.84 -31.20
N GLN A 415 -31.27 -19.08 -31.65
CA GLN A 415 -30.53 -20.22 -31.12
C GLN A 415 -29.02 -20.12 -31.42
N GLN A 416 -28.66 -19.68 -32.63
CA GLN A 416 -27.26 -19.49 -33.01
C GLN A 416 -26.59 -18.38 -32.17
N THR A 417 -27.26 -17.25 -31.97
CA THR A 417 -26.73 -16.16 -31.13
C THR A 417 -26.56 -16.58 -29.67
N LEU A 418 -27.49 -17.37 -29.12
CA LEU A 418 -27.38 -17.91 -27.77
C LEU A 418 -26.20 -18.89 -27.64
N LEU A 419 -25.98 -19.73 -28.65
CA LEU A 419 -24.84 -20.65 -28.72
C LEU A 419 -23.50 -19.89 -28.74
N ASP A 420 -23.40 -18.85 -29.58
CA ASP A 420 -22.20 -18.01 -29.69
C ASP A 420 -21.90 -17.29 -28.37
N ILE A 421 -22.93 -16.77 -27.69
CA ILE A 421 -22.78 -16.15 -26.37
C ILE A 421 -22.26 -17.17 -25.36
N GLN A 422 -22.83 -18.38 -25.33
CA GLN A 422 -22.39 -19.44 -24.42
C GLN A 422 -20.93 -19.84 -24.69
N GLN A 423 -20.55 -19.97 -25.96
CA GLN A 423 -19.20 -20.36 -26.37
C GLN A 423 -18.17 -19.28 -26.01
N ASN A 424 -18.49 -18.00 -26.25
CA ASN A 424 -17.65 -16.87 -25.85
C ASN A 424 -17.48 -16.78 -24.34
N LEU A 425 -18.54 -17.04 -23.57
CA LEU A 425 -18.49 -17.05 -22.11
C LEU A 425 -17.60 -18.19 -21.60
N GLN A 426 -17.68 -19.38 -22.21
CA GLN A 426 -16.76 -20.47 -21.91
C GLN A 426 -15.31 -20.09 -22.22
N ILE A 427 -15.02 -19.55 -23.40
CA ILE A 427 -13.66 -19.12 -23.80
C ILE A 427 -13.10 -18.07 -22.84
N ALA A 428 -13.92 -17.08 -22.45
CA ALA A 428 -13.50 -16.05 -21.50
C ALA A 428 -13.18 -16.66 -20.12
N THR A 429 -13.99 -17.63 -19.66
CA THR A 429 -13.74 -18.30 -18.38
C THR A 429 -12.50 -19.19 -18.40
N THR A 430 -12.25 -19.93 -19.48
CA THR A 430 -11.05 -20.75 -19.63
C THR A 430 -9.80 -19.89 -19.72
N GLN A 431 -9.82 -18.80 -20.50
CA GLN A 431 -8.69 -17.87 -20.57
C GLN A 431 -8.34 -17.28 -19.20
N ARG A 432 -9.35 -16.89 -18.41
CA ARG A 432 -9.13 -16.36 -17.06
C ARG A 432 -8.52 -17.40 -16.11
N LEU A 433 -8.86 -18.68 -16.28
CA LEU A 433 -8.25 -19.77 -15.52
C LEU A 433 -6.80 -20.02 -15.98
N GLU A 434 -6.55 -20.00 -17.29
CA GLU A 434 -5.22 -20.12 -17.90
C GLU A 434 -4.28 -19.03 -17.36
N ASP A 435 -4.72 -17.76 -17.35
CA ASP A 435 -3.93 -16.63 -16.84
C ASP A 435 -3.57 -16.82 -15.35
N LYS A 436 -4.50 -17.36 -14.55
CA LYS A 436 -4.24 -17.69 -13.13
C LYS A 436 -3.22 -18.82 -13.00
N ILE A 437 -3.32 -19.86 -13.82
CA ILE A 437 -2.36 -20.97 -13.85
C ILE A 437 -0.97 -20.45 -14.20
N GLN A 438 -0.84 -19.64 -15.25
CA GLN A 438 0.44 -19.03 -15.65
C GLN A 438 1.03 -18.16 -14.54
N LYS A 439 0.21 -17.36 -13.86
CA LYS A 439 0.65 -16.54 -12.72
C LYS A 439 1.18 -17.40 -11.56
N LEU A 440 0.47 -18.47 -11.20
CA LEU A 440 0.90 -19.41 -10.17
C LEU A 440 2.18 -20.17 -10.57
N GLN A 441 2.32 -20.56 -11.83
CA GLN A 441 3.54 -21.20 -12.36
C GLN A 441 4.75 -20.28 -12.29
N LYS A 442 4.56 -18.99 -12.59
CA LYS A 442 5.61 -17.97 -12.44
C LYS A 442 6.03 -17.82 -10.98
N GLN A 443 5.07 -17.65 -10.07
CA GLN A 443 5.35 -17.58 -8.63
C GLN A 443 6.10 -18.82 -8.12
N LEU A 444 5.71 -20.02 -8.57
CA LEU A 444 6.39 -21.26 -8.20
C LEU A 444 7.83 -21.30 -8.73
N SER A 445 8.09 -20.77 -9.92
CA SER A 445 9.42 -20.69 -10.52
C SER A 445 10.31 -19.71 -9.76
N ASP A 446 9.77 -18.53 -9.41
CA ASP A 446 10.47 -17.51 -8.61
C ASP A 446 10.84 -18.05 -7.22
N LEU A 447 9.89 -18.75 -6.56
CA LEU A 447 10.13 -19.40 -5.26
C LEU A 447 11.19 -20.51 -5.37
N LYS A 448 11.18 -21.32 -6.44
CA LYS A 448 12.22 -22.33 -6.67
C LYS A 448 13.59 -21.69 -6.84
N LEU A 449 13.69 -20.58 -7.55
CA LEU A 449 14.95 -19.86 -7.76
C LEU A 449 15.46 -19.22 -6.47
N SER A 450 14.57 -18.61 -5.69
CA SER A 450 14.87 -18.07 -4.36
C SER A 450 15.34 -19.16 -3.40
N ASN A 451 14.66 -20.31 -3.35
CA ASN A 451 15.06 -21.44 -2.51
C ASN A 451 16.45 -21.98 -2.91
N LYS A 452 16.75 -22.07 -4.22
CA LYS A 452 18.10 -22.41 -4.70
C LYS A 452 19.15 -21.40 -4.19
N SER A 453 18.85 -20.09 -4.26
CA SER A 453 19.73 -19.03 -3.74
C SER A 453 19.95 -19.16 -2.23
N MET A 454 18.88 -19.31 -1.45
CA MET A 454 18.95 -19.51 0.00
C MET A 454 19.76 -20.75 0.36
N LYS A 455 19.59 -21.85 -0.37
CA LYS A 455 20.38 -23.07 -0.18
C LYS A 455 21.87 -22.83 -0.41
N THR A 456 22.24 -22.06 -1.44
CA THR A 456 23.63 -21.64 -1.70
C THR A 456 24.17 -20.71 -0.61
N GLN A 457 23.36 -19.79 -0.09
CA GLN A 457 23.77 -18.96 1.04
C GLN A 457 24.00 -19.80 2.30
N LEU A 458 23.11 -20.76 2.58
CA LEU A 458 23.22 -21.65 3.73
C LEU A 458 24.49 -22.52 3.66
N THR A 459 24.84 -23.04 2.48
CA THR A 459 26.10 -23.77 2.33
C THR A 459 27.31 -22.87 2.56
N ARG A 460 27.29 -21.62 2.08
CA ARG A 460 28.35 -20.64 2.34
C ARG A 460 28.49 -20.32 3.83
N VAL A 461 27.37 -20.12 4.54
CA VAL A 461 27.36 -19.88 6.00
C VAL A 461 27.92 -21.08 6.75
N ASN A 462 27.55 -22.30 6.36
CA ASN A 462 28.10 -23.52 6.98
C ASN A 462 29.61 -23.62 6.79
N VAL A 463 30.12 -23.36 5.58
CA VAL A 463 31.58 -23.34 5.32
C VAL A 463 32.29 -22.29 6.19
N LEU A 464 31.71 -21.10 6.37
CA LEU A 464 32.28 -20.06 7.24
C LEU A 464 32.26 -20.48 8.72
N LYS A 465 31.18 -21.09 9.18
CA LYS A 465 31.06 -21.63 10.54
C LYS A 465 32.14 -22.68 10.80
N ASP A 466 32.30 -23.64 9.90
CA ASP A 466 33.29 -24.70 10.03
C ASP A 466 34.72 -24.14 10.05
N LYS A 467 35.02 -23.15 9.19
CA LYS A 467 36.30 -22.44 9.19
C LYS A 467 36.55 -21.67 10.50
N THR A 468 35.50 -21.14 11.13
CA THR A 468 35.60 -20.43 12.40
C THR A 468 35.84 -21.40 13.55
N ILE A 469 35.12 -22.52 13.58
CA ILE A 469 35.34 -23.61 14.54
C ILE A 469 36.77 -24.12 14.44
N GLU A 470 37.29 -24.31 13.23
CA GLU A 470 38.66 -24.78 13.01
C GLU A 470 39.70 -23.78 13.54
N LYS A 471 39.52 -22.47 13.31
CA LYS A 471 40.39 -21.44 13.90
C LYS A 471 40.36 -21.44 15.42
N LEU A 472 39.17 -21.61 16.02
CA LEU A 472 39.02 -21.68 17.48
C LEU A 472 39.74 -22.91 18.03
N ARG A 473 39.61 -24.08 17.38
CA ARG A 473 40.36 -25.29 17.75
C ARG A 473 41.87 -25.06 17.68
N GLN A 474 42.37 -24.45 16.62
CA GLN A 474 43.80 -24.12 16.50
C GLN A 474 44.28 -23.19 17.62
N SER A 475 43.49 -22.16 17.97
CA SER A 475 43.83 -21.27 19.07
C SER A 475 43.81 -21.97 20.43
N LEU A 476 42.87 -22.89 20.65
CA LEU A 476 42.79 -23.69 21.87
C LEU A 476 44.02 -24.58 22.02
N THR A 477 44.41 -25.31 20.97
CA THR A 477 45.63 -26.14 21.00
C THR A 477 46.90 -25.32 21.25
N GLN A 478 46.98 -24.08 20.73
CA GLN A 478 48.10 -23.19 21.04
C GLN A 478 48.12 -22.78 22.52
N VAL A 479 46.97 -22.46 23.10
CA VAL A 479 46.85 -22.12 24.52
C VAL A 479 47.21 -23.31 25.40
N GLU A 480 46.69 -24.50 25.11
CA GLU A 480 47.03 -25.75 25.83
C GLU A 480 48.55 -26.04 25.77
N ALA A 481 49.19 -25.83 24.61
CA ALA A 481 50.64 -25.98 24.47
C ALA A 481 51.42 -24.92 25.28
N MET A 482 50.91 -23.69 25.38
CA MET A 482 51.50 -22.65 26.24
C MET A 482 51.32 -22.96 27.72
N GLU A 483 50.15 -23.48 28.10
CA GLU A 483 49.85 -23.93 29.46
C GLU A 483 50.78 -25.08 29.87
N GLY A 484 50.93 -26.12 29.05
CA GLY A 484 51.87 -27.22 29.33
C GLY A 484 53.32 -26.73 29.49
N LYS A 485 53.75 -25.75 28.68
CA LYS A 485 55.06 -25.10 28.83
C LYS A 485 55.18 -24.27 30.11
N ALA A 486 54.10 -23.62 30.54
CA ALA A 486 54.08 -22.86 31.79
C ALA A 486 54.09 -23.80 33.01
N VAL A 487 53.33 -24.90 32.97
CA VAL A 487 53.29 -25.93 34.01
C VAL A 487 54.66 -26.58 34.19
N THR A 488 55.31 -27.01 33.10
CA THR A 488 56.67 -27.59 33.17
C THR A 488 57.71 -26.61 33.71
N LYS A 489 57.63 -25.31 33.33
CA LYS A 489 58.49 -24.27 33.92
C LYS A 489 58.22 -24.07 35.41
N ALA A 490 56.95 -24.04 35.82
CA ALA A 490 56.58 -23.90 37.23
C ALA A 490 57.05 -25.09 38.06
N GLU A 491 56.95 -26.31 37.52
CA GLU A 491 57.44 -27.54 38.16
C GLU A 491 58.97 -27.52 38.32
N ASN A 492 59.71 -27.08 37.29
CA ASN A 492 61.17 -26.89 37.38
C ASN A 492 61.57 -25.81 38.41
N LEU A 493 60.83 -24.70 38.50
CA LEU A 493 61.06 -23.68 39.52
C LEU A 493 60.74 -24.20 40.92
N LYS A 494 59.75 -25.09 41.04
CA LYS A 494 59.41 -25.74 42.30
C LYS A 494 60.49 -26.72 42.76
N THR A 495 61.00 -27.59 41.87
CA THR A 495 62.08 -28.53 42.21
C THR A 495 63.39 -27.83 42.59
N THR A 496 63.73 -26.74 41.89
CA THR A 496 64.89 -25.92 42.23
C THR A 496 64.72 -25.19 43.57
N LEU A 497 63.52 -24.66 43.85
CA LEU A 497 63.20 -24.07 45.15
C LEU A 497 63.29 -25.11 46.28
N ASP A 498 62.77 -26.31 46.07
CA ASP A 498 62.80 -27.38 47.07
C ASP A 498 64.23 -27.86 47.34
N SER A 499 65.07 -27.94 46.30
CA SER A 499 66.50 -28.22 46.43
C SER A 499 67.26 -27.14 47.20
N ALA A 500 67.03 -25.86 46.87
CA ALA A 500 67.62 -24.72 47.57
C ALA A 500 67.18 -24.65 49.05
N LYS A 501 65.92 -25.00 49.35
CA LYS A 501 65.43 -25.11 50.73
C LYS A 501 66.11 -26.24 51.49
N GLN A 502 66.33 -27.39 50.86
CA GLN A 502 67.01 -28.52 51.48
C GLN A 502 68.48 -28.20 51.76
N GLU A 503 69.16 -27.52 50.83
CA GLU A 503 70.53 -27.03 51.01
C GLU A 503 70.61 -26.02 52.16
N ALA A 504 69.73 -25.01 52.18
CA ALA A 504 69.66 -24.04 53.28
C ALA A 504 69.36 -24.71 54.63
N ARG A 505 68.55 -25.77 54.66
CA ARG A 505 68.30 -26.57 55.88
C ARG A 505 69.56 -27.31 56.31
N GLY A 506 70.27 -27.93 55.37
CA GLY A 506 71.54 -28.62 55.64
C GLY A 506 72.63 -27.68 56.15
N ASP A 507 72.75 -26.49 55.57
CA ASP A 507 73.72 -25.49 56.02
C ASP A 507 73.36 -24.90 57.39
N LYS A 508 72.06 -24.68 57.66
CA LYS A 508 71.60 -24.33 59.00
C LYS A 508 71.96 -25.41 60.03
N GLU A 509 71.82 -26.68 59.65
CA GLU A 509 72.15 -27.84 60.49
C GLU A 509 73.67 -27.97 60.73
N LYS A 510 74.50 -27.70 59.71
CA LYS A 510 75.96 -27.58 59.85
C LYS A 510 76.37 -26.43 60.77
N VAL A 511 75.75 -25.25 60.62
CA VAL A 511 76.00 -24.10 61.50
C VAL A 511 75.62 -24.43 62.94
N HIS A 512 74.50 -25.14 63.16
CA HIS A 512 74.13 -25.62 64.50
C HIS A 512 75.12 -26.65 65.05
N GLN A 513 75.61 -27.59 64.24
CA GLN A 513 76.68 -28.51 64.67
C GLN A 513 77.99 -27.78 65.00
N MET A 514 78.40 -26.82 64.17
CA MET A 514 79.61 -26.02 64.39
C MET A 514 79.48 -25.15 65.65
N LEU A 515 78.32 -24.53 65.87
CA LEU A 515 78.02 -23.81 67.11
C LEU A 515 78.08 -24.74 68.32
N ASN A 516 77.46 -25.92 68.24
CA ASN A 516 77.50 -26.91 69.33
C ASN A 516 78.92 -27.43 69.59
N ALA A 517 79.82 -27.47 68.60
CA ALA A 517 81.22 -27.84 68.76
C ALA A 517 82.08 -26.70 69.36
N VAL A 518 81.77 -25.44 69.02
CA VAL A 518 82.44 -24.25 69.58
C VAL A 518 81.94 -23.95 71.01
N THR A 519 80.72 -24.34 71.36
CA THR A 519 80.13 -24.13 72.69
C THR A 519 80.96 -24.74 73.84
N PRO A 520 81.46 -25.99 73.78
CA PRO A 520 82.37 -26.52 74.80
C PRO A 520 83.75 -25.84 74.79
N GLU A 521 84.27 -25.39 73.64
CA GLU A 521 85.52 -24.63 73.59
C GLU A 521 85.39 -23.27 74.31
N LEU A 522 84.25 -22.58 74.12
CA LEU A 522 83.94 -21.33 74.81
C LEU A 522 83.69 -21.50 76.31
N CYS A 523 83.05 -22.59 76.74
CA CYS A 523 82.93 -22.92 78.18
C CYS A 523 84.30 -23.18 78.82
N THR A 524 85.24 -23.77 78.08
CA THR A 524 86.62 -24.02 78.56
C THR A 524 87.44 -22.72 78.59
N ALA A 525 87.25 -21.82 77.62
CA ALA A 525 87.84 -20.48 77.61
C ALA A 525 87.24 -19.53 78.68
N LYS A 526 85.96 -19.68 79.01
CA LYS A 526 85.30 -18.87 80.05
C LYS A 526 85.78 -19.23 81.46
N ASN A 527 86.02 -20.52 81.74
CA ASN A 527 86.59 -20.96 83.01
C ASN A 527 88.06 -20.56 83.21
N THR A 528 88.77 -20.20 82.14
CA THR A 528 90.15 -19.70 82.21
C THR A 528 90.24 -18.17 82.29
N LEU A 529 89.21 -17.44 81.85
CA LEU A 529 89.17 -15.97 81.92
C LEU A 529 88.61 -15.42 83.26
N ASP A 530 87.82 -16.20 84.01
CA ASP A 530 87.24 -15.76 85.30
C ASP A 530 88.24 -15.71 86.48
N LYS A 531 89.55 -15.70 86.17
CA LYS A 531 90.66 -15.58 87.13
C LYS A 531 91.59 -14.41 86.82
N VAL A 532 91.08 -13.23 86.44
CA VAL A 532 91.90 -12.00 86.43
C VAL A 532 91.04 -10.77 86.75
N PRO A 533 91.30 -10.04 87.86
CA PRO A 533 90.75 -8.70 88.06
C PRO A 533 91.81 -7.63 87.76
N GLY A 534 91.45 -6.56 87.04
CA GLY A 534 92.30 -5.38 86.98
C GLY A 534 92.10 -4.45 85.79
N GLN A 535 91.31 -3.40 86.03
CA GLN A 535 91.52 -2.00 85.62
C GLN A 535 91.61 -1.55 84.14
N GLN A 536 90.80 -0.51 83.93
CA GLN A 536 91.02 0.73 83.16
C GLN A 536 90.47 0.89 81.74
N GLU A 537 89.39 1.69 81.70
CA GLU A 537 89.10 2.82 80.81
C GLU A 537 89.82 2.88 79.46
N VAL A 538 89.04 2.82 78.38
CA VAL A 538 89.26 3.69 77.21
C VAL A 538 87.90 4.12 76.65
N CYS A 539 87.56 5.39 76.85
CA CYS A 539 86.62 6.12 76.00
C CYS A 539 87.17 6.11 74.56
N PHE A 540 86.33 5.93 73.53
CA PHE A 540 86.40 6.72 72.27
C PHE A 540 85.24 6.37 71.30
N VAL A 541 84.56 7.44 70.87
CA VAL A 541 84.00 7.68 69.53
C VAL A 541 82.69 7.00 69.12
N ARG A 542 81.62 7.75 69.41
CA ARG A 542 80.52 8.02 68.46
C ARG A 542 81.09 8.64 67.19
N TYR A 543 80.89 8.04 66.00
CA TYR A 543 80.75 8.78 64.73
C TYR A 543 80.15 7.86 63.64
N TYR A 544 78.96 8.22 63.13
CA TYR A 544 78.38 7.99 61.79
C TYR A 544 78.22 6.52 61.30
N ILE A 545 77.10 6.09 60.72
CA ILE A 545 76.61 6.49 59.39
C ILE A 545 75.09 6.17 59.28
N LYS A 546 74.34 7.17 58.81
CA LYS A 546 73.04 7.03 58.13
C LYS A 546 73.31 6.67 56.67
N GLY A 547 72.61 5.68 56.11
CA GLY A 547 72.43 5.57 54.66
C GLY A 547 72.62 4.17 54.08
N LEU A 548 71.56 3.35 54.14
CA LEU A 548 70.91 2.71 52.98
C LEU A 548 69.65 1.98 53.44
#